data_AF-J7SJ62-F1
#
_entry.id   AF-J7SJ62-F1
#
_cell.length_a   1.000
_cell.length_b   1.000
_cell.length_c   1.000
_cell.angle_alpha   90.00
_cell.angle_beta   90.00
_cell.angle_gamma   90.00
#
_symmetry.space_group_name_H-M   'P 1'
#
loop_
_entity.id
_entity.type
_entity.pdbx_description
1 polymer ?
#
loop_
_entity_poly.entity_id
_entity_poly.type
_entity_poly.pdbx_seq_one_letter_code
_entity_poly.pdbx_strand_id
1 'polypeptide(L)'
;MNPYEALANAIIEQAAKDHKKAAKFLKKNRRTKELSEIVAAQVAAKQKHREERKALKLPAEREKLSREERKLNAIISHETLRYDTEKFFRSDWFGELTELDGEVLLSRLKQMEEAM
;
A
#
# COMPACT_ATOMS: atom_id res chain seq x y z
N MET A 1 4.54 -27.28 18.54
CA MET A 1 4.25 -25.87 18.26
C MET A 1 3.01 -25.48 19.00
N ASN A 2 3.09 -24.47 19.87
CA ASN A 2 1.93 -23.95 20.60
C ASN A 2 0.99 -23.21 19.62
N PRO A 3 -0.36 -23.27 19.75
CA PRO A 3 -1.27 -22.47 18.91
C PRO A 3 -0.91 -20.98 18.83
N TYR A 4 -0.38 -20.37 19.90
CA TYR A 4 0.05 -18.97 19.88
C TYR A 4 1.32 -18.74 19.05
N GLU A 5 2.26 -19.68 19.12
CA GLU A 5 3.50 -19.66 18.33
C GLU A 5 3.19 -19.85 16.83
N ALA A 6 2.26 -20.75 16.51
CA ALA A 6 1.79 -20.95 15.14
C ALA A 6 1.12 -19.67 14.60
N LEU A 7 0.32 -18.98 15.41
CA LEU A 7 -0.30 -17.72 15.05
C LEU A 7 0.74 -16.61 14.84
N ALA A 8 1.70 -16.46 15.76
CA ALA A 8 2.78 -15.49 15.65
C ALA A 8 3.58 -15.69 14.35
N ASN A 9 3.98 -16.93 14.07
CA ASN A 9 4.72 -17.25 12.85
C ASN A 9 3.89 -17.00 11.58
N ALA A 10 2.59 -17.27 11.60
CA ALA A 10 1.71 -16.96 10.47
C ALA A 10 1.61 -15.44 10.20
N ILE A 11 1.53 -14.62 11.25
CA ILE A 11 1.51 -13.15 11.13
C ILE A 11 2.83 -12.65 10.53
N ILE A 12 3.96 -13.14 11.04
CA ILE A 12 5.30 -12.76 10.57
C ILE A 12 5.51 -13.18 9.11
N GLU A 13 5.13 -14.42 8.76
CA GLU A 13 5.23 -14.93 7.40
C GLU A 13 4.37 -14.12 6.42
N GLN A 14 3.14 -13.79 6.83
CA GLN A 14 2.24 -12.98 6.02
C GLN A 14 2.79 -11.56 5.80
N ALA A 15 3.32 -10.91 6.85
CA ALA A 15 3.95 -9.60 6.74
C ALA A 15 5.15 -9.62 5.77
N ALA A 16 5.97 -10.68 5.81
CA ALA A 16 7.12 -10.83 4.91
C ALA A 16 6.67 -11.02 3.44
N LYS A 17 5.60 -11.80 3.20
CA LYS A 17 5.00 -11.97 1.87
C LYS A 17 4.43 -10.66 1.34
N ASP A 18 3.74 -9.90 2.19
CA ASP A 18 3.14 -8.63 1.82
C ASP A 18 4.19 -7.57 1.49
N HIS A 19 5.27 -7.50 2.27
CA HIS A 19 6.43 -6.65 1.97
C HIS A 19 7.01 -6.98 0.59
N LYS A 20 7.30 -8.26 0.33
CA LYS A 20 7.84 -8.74 -0.96
C LYS A 20 6.92 -8.43 -2.13
N LYS A 21 5.60 -8.60 -1.95
CA LYS A 21 4.60 -8.31 -2.98
C LYS A 21 4.56 -6.81 -3.29
N ALA A 22 4.55 -5.97 -2.25
CA ALA A 22 4.58 -4.52 -2.37
C ALA A 22 5.84 -4.03 -3.08
N ALA A 23 7.01 -4.48 -2.64
CA ALA A 23 8.30 -4.22 -3.26
C ALA A 23 8.32 -4.55 -4.76
N LYS A 24 7.92 -5.78 -5.13
CA LYS A 24 7.87 -6.23 -6.53
C LYS A 24 6.90 -5.40 -7.38
N PHE A 25 5.77 -5.00 -6.82
CA PHE A 25 4.80 -4.15 -7.52
C PHE A 25 5.37 -2.74 -7.77
N LEU A 26 5.95 -2.12 -6.75
CA LEU A 26 6.49 -0.75 -6.80
C LEU A 26 7.73 -0.65 -7.68
N LYS A 27 8.55 -1.70 -7.77
CA LYS A 27 9.68 -1.77 -8.72
C LYS A 27 9.22 -1.56 -10.17
N LYS A 28 8.06 -2.11 -10.54
CA LYS A 28 7.47 -1.98 -11.88
C LYS A 28 6.58 -0.74 -12.03
N ASN A 29 5.99 -0.27 -10.95
CA ASN A 29 4.98 0.79 -10.94
C ASN A 29 5.39 1.92 -10.00
N ARG A 30 6.46 2.64 -10.35
CA ARG A 30 6.87 3.82 -9.58
C ARG A 30 5.84 4.93 -9.73
N ARG A 31 5.53 5.60 -8.62
CA ARG A 31 4.70 6.80 -8.61
C ARG A 31 5.44 7.91 -9.36
N THR A 32 4.88 8.35 -10.48
CA THR A 32 5.38 9.51 -11.23
C THR A 32 4.60 10.76 -10.85
N LYS A 33 5.27 11.91 -10.88
CA LYS A 33 4.65 13.21 -10.63
C LYS A 33 3.53 13.47 -11.64
N GLU A 34 3.77 13.16 -12.91
CA GLU A 34 2.79 13.26 -14.00
C GLU A 34 1.50 12.48 -13.70
N LEU A 35 1.61 11.20 -13.28
CA LEU A 35 0.43 10.39 -12.96
C LEU A 35 -0.37 11.00 -11.81
N SER A 36 0.31 11.52 -10.79
CA SER A 36 -0.39 12.19 -9.68
C SER A 36 -1.07 13.49 -10.10
N GLU A 37 -0.46 14.27 -11.00
CA GLU A 37 -1.02 15.51 -11.51
C GLU A 37 -2.22 15.25 -12.43
N ILE A 38 -2.14 14.25 -13.31
CA ILE A 38 -3.25 13.82 -14.17
C ILE A 38 -4.44 13.40 -13.31
N VAL A 39 -4.22 12.57 -12.30
CA VAL A 39 -5.29 12.13 -11.39
C VAL A 39 -5.86 13.30 -10.60
N ALA A 40 -5.02 14.22 -10.11
CA ALA A 40 -5.49 15.42 -9.40
C ALA A 40 -6.37 16.30 -10.30
N ALA A 41 -5.98 16.50 -11.56
CA ALA A 41 -6.76 17.26 -12.53
C ALA A 41 -8.10 16.57 -12.84
N GLN A 42 -8.10 15.25 -13.02
CA GLN A 42 -9.34 14.46 -13.21
C GLN A 42 -10.27 14.62 -12.00
N VAL A 43 -9.76 14.42 -10.78
CA VAL A 43 -10.56 14.56 -9.55
C VAL A 43 -11.10 15.98 -9.39
N ALA A 44 -10.31 17.01 -9.70
CA ALA A 44 -10.75 18.41 -9.65
C ALA A 44 -11.84 18.71 -10.68
N ALA A 45 -11.73 18.20 -11.90
CA ALA A 45 -12.76 18.36 -12.94
C ALA A 45 -14.07 17.69 -12.52
N LYS A 46 -13.99 16.48 -11.95
CA LYS A 46 -15.14 15.75 -11.41
C LYS A 46 -15.80 16.48 -10.24
N GLN A 47 -14.99 17.06 -9.35
CA GLN A 47 -15.48 17.84 -8.23
C GLN A 47 -16.26 19.07 -8.69
N LYS A 48 -15.74 19.82 -9.69
CA LYS A 48 -16.45 20.96 -10.30
C LYS A 48 -17.80 20.53 -10.88
N HIS A 49 -17.83 19.45 -11.66
CA HIS A 49 -19.07 18.92 -12.23
C HIS A 49 -20.08 18.49 -11.15
N ARG A 50 -19.61 17.92 -10.03
CA ARG A 50 -20.47 17.60 -8.88
C ARG A 50 -21.05 18.85 -8.23
N GLU A 51 -20.27 19.91 -8.09
CA GLU A 51 -20.71 21.18 -7.51
C GLU A 51 -21.76 21.86 -8.39
N GLU A 52 -21.56 21.89 -9.70
CA GLU A 52 -22.54 22.38 -10.68
C GLU A 52 -23.87 21.60 -10.56
N ARG A 53 -23.81 20.26 -10.53
CA ARG A 53 -25.02 19.43 -10.37
C ARG A 53 -25.72 19.64 -9.04
N LYS A 54 -24.97 19.82 -7.95
CA LYS A 54 -25.51 20.15 -6.63
C LYS A 54 -26.22 21.50 -6.67
N ALA A 55 -25.64 22.50 -7.33
CA ALA A 55 -26.26 23.81 -7.52
C ALA A 55 -27.58 23.70 -8.31
N LEU A 56 -27.64 22.82 -9.32
CA LEU A 56 -28.87 22.52 -10.07
C LEU A 56 -29.83 21.53 -9.36
N LYS A 57 -29.50 21.04 -8.16
CA LYS A 57 -30.28 20.04 -7.39
C LYS A 57 -30.51 18.72 -8.14
N LEU A 58 -29.61 18.34 -9.03
CA LEU A 58 -29.66 17.03 -9.70
C LEU A 58 -29.26 15.91 -8.73
N PRO A 59 -29.82 14.69 -8.89
CA PRO A 59 -29.41 13.53 -8.12
C PRO A 59 -27.93 13.21 -8.34
N ALA A 60 -27.28 12.67 -7.31
CA ALA A 60 -25.87 12.31 -7.35
C ALA A 60 -25.61 11.18 -8.36
N GLU A 61 -24.63 11.36 -9.24
CA GLU A 61 -24.20 10.33 -10.20
C GLU A 61 -23.14 9.41 -9.59
N ARG A 62 -23.26 8.10 -9.85
CA ARG A 62 -22.23 7.12 -9.50
C ARG A 62 -21.05 7.23 -10.45
N GLU A 63 -20.05 7.99 -10.03
CA GLU A 63 -18.85 8.20 -10.81
C GLU A 63 -17.88 7.02 -10.69
N LYS A 64 -17.49 6.46 -11.83
CA LYS A 64 -16.50 5.37 -11.87
C LYS A 64 -15.09 5.95 -11.81
N LEU A 65 -14.21 5.26 -11.09
CA LEU A 65 -12.79 5.58 -11.10
C LEU A 65 -12.21 5.34 -12.50
N SER A 66 -11.45 6.33 -12.99
CA SER A 66 -10.65 6.25 -14.20
C SER A 66 -9.56 5.20 -14.07
N ARG A 67 -8.98 4.80 -15.20
CA ARG A 67 -7.85 3.87 -15.22
C ARG A 67 -6.65 4.45 -14.46
N GLU A 68 -6.37 5.74 -14.61
CA GLU A 68 -5.27 6.43 -13.95
C GLU A 68 -5.50 6.52 -12.43
N GLU A 69 -6.70 6.86 -12.00
CA GLU A 69 -7.09 6.87 -10.58
C GLU A 69 -6.92 5.49 -9.94
N ARG A 70 -7.38 4.42 -10.61
CA ARG A 70 -7.19 3.05 -10.10
C ARG A 70 -5.72 2.68 -10.02
N LYS A 71 -4.93 3.06 -11.03
CA LYS A 71 -3.49 2.80 -11.04
C LYS A 71 -2.80 3.53 -9.90
N LEU A 72 -3.09 4.81 -9.68
CA LEU A 72 -2.52 5.59 -8.59
C LEU A 72 -2.95 5.03 -7.23
N ASN A 73 -4.21 4.68 -7.05
CA ASN A 73 -4.69 4.04 -5.83
C ASN A 73 -3.98 2.71 -5.56
N ALA A 74 -3.75 1.91 -6.60
CA ALA A 74 -2.98 0.67 -6.46
C ALA A 74 -1.53 0.94 -6.06
N ILE A 75 -0.88 1.96 -6.63
CA ILE A 75 0.49 2.36 -6.25
C ILE A 75 0.53 2.79 -4.79
N ILE A 76 -0.33 3.73 -4.39
CA ILE A 76 -0.40 4.23 -3.01
C ILE A 76 -0.68 3.08 -2.04
N SER A 77 -1.60 2.17 -2.38
CA SER A 77 -1.90 1.01 -1.54
C SER A 77 -0.69 0.10 -1.33
N HIS A 78 0.14 -0.13 -2.35
CA HIS A 78 1.37 -0.91 -2.18
C HIS A 78 2.47 -0.10 -1.46
N GLU A 79 2.56 1.22 -1.63
CA GLU A 79 3.45 2.09 -0.83
C GLU A 79 3.10 1.99 0.66
N THR A 80 1.82 2.10 1.00
CA THR A 80 1.31 1.94 2.37
C THR A 80 1.58 0.53 2.90
N LEU A 81 1.30 -0.52 2.12
CA LEU A 81 1.54 -1.90 2.54
C LEU A 81 3.03 -2.17 2.83
N ARG A 82 3.93 -1.65 2.00
CA ARG A 82 5.37 -1.72 2.27
C ARG A 82 5.72 -0.97 3.55
N TYR A 83 5.21 0.24 3.72
CA TYR A 83 5.47 1.04 4.92
C TYR A 83 4.98 0.35 6.20
N ASP A 84 3.76 -0.18 6.20
CA ASP A 84 3.16 -0.84 7.36
C ASP A 84 3.90 -2.11 7.75
N THR A 85 4.35 -2.90 6.77
CA THR A 85 5.16 -4.09 7.04
C THR A 85 6.55 -3.72 7.57
N GLU A 86 7.21 -2.69 7.01
CA GLU A 86 8.48 -2.19 7.57
C GLU A 86 8.30 -1.64 8.99
N LYS A 87 7.20 -0.96 9.27
CA LYS A 87 6.87 -0.47 10.62
C LYS A 87 6.59 -1.62 11.59
N PHE A 88 5.88 -2.66 11.15
CA PHE A 88 5.62 -3.84 11.96
C PHE A 88 6.93 -4.52 12.39
N PHE A 89 7.85 -4.78 11.46
CA PHE A 89 9.13 -5.42 11.79
C PHE A 89 10.00 -4.58 12.75
N ARG A 90 9.85 -3.26 12.75
CA ARG A 90 10.56 -2.35 13.67
C ARG A 90 9.85 -2.12 15.00
N SER A 91 8.67 -2.68 15.18
CA SER A 91 7.85 -2.42 16.37
C SER A 91 8.25 -3.33 17.53
N ASP A 92 8.06 -2.85 18.75
CA ASP A 92 8.27 -3.66 19.96
C ASP A 92 7.40 -4.92 19.97
N TRP A 93 6.21 -4.86 19.35
CA TRP A 93 5.33 -6.02 19.19
C TRP A 93 6.00 -7.14 18.36
N PHE A 94 6.85 -6.83 17.39
CA PHE A 94 7.58 -7.89 16.70
C PHE A 94 8.47 -8.70 17.67
N GLY A 95 9.15 -8.01 18.60
CA GLY A 95 9.96 -8.65 19.64
C GLY A 95 9.14 -9.46 20.67
N GLU A 96 7.88 -9.10 20.88
CA GLU A 96 6.95 -9.89 21.71
C GLU A 96 6.49 -11.18 20.99
N LEU A 97 6.45 -11.17 19.66
CA LEU A 97 6.04 -12.33 18.86
C LEU A 97 7.19 -13.32 18.60
N THR A 98 8.43 -12.84 18.62
CA THR A 98 9.61 -13.64 18.30
C THR A 98 10.89 -13.05 18.90
N GLU A 99 11.85 -13.91 19.25
CA GLU A 99 13.18 -13.50 19.69
C GLU A 99 14.08 -13.00 18.53
N LEU A 100 13.57 -13.00 17.30
CA LEU A 100 14.30 -12.52 16.13
C LEU A 100 14.44 -10.99 16.14
N ASP A 101 15.57 -10.51 15.60
CA ASP A 101 15.76 -9.10 15.33
C ASP A 101 15.04 -8.71 14.02
N GLY A 102 14.03 -7.84 14.15
CA GLY A 102 13.21 -7.39 13.04
C GLY A 102 13.93 -6.48 12.05
N GLU A 103 14.96 -5.74 12.48
CA GLU A 103 15.77 -4.93 11.56
C GLU A 103 16.65 -5.84 10.70
N VAL A 104 17.23 -6.89 11.28
CA VAL A 104 18.02 -7.89 10.53
C VAL A 104 17.15 -8.63 9.52
N LEU A 105 15.92 -9.01 9.90
CA LEU A 105 14.96 -9.62 8.98
C LEU A 105 14.64 -8.67 7.83
N LEU A 106 14.37 -7.40 8.11
CA LEU A 106 14.03 -6.42 7.11
C LEU A 106 15.20 -6.13 6.17
N SER A 107 16.44 -6.06 6.67
CA SER A 107 17.64 -5.92 5.83
C SER A 107 17.78 -7.08 4.85
N ARG A 108 17.54 -8.32 5.30
CA ARG A 108 17.56 -9.50 4.42
C ARG A 108 16.46 -9.45 3.37
N LEU A 109 15.25 -9.03 3.73
CA LEU A 109 14.15 -8.87 2.78
C LEU A 109 14.49 -7.85 1.67
N LYS A 110 15.13 -6.73 2.03
CA LYS A 110 15.58 -5.70 1.07
C LYS A 110 16.71 -6.21 0.16
N GLN A 111 17.67 -6.95 0.69
CA GLN A 111 18.71 -7.59 -0.14
C GLN A 111 18.11 -8.58 -1.15
N MET A 112 17.12 -9.38 -0.72
CA MET A 112 16.40 -10.27 -1.62
C MET A 112 15.56 -9.53 -2.66
N GLU A 113 14.99 -8.36 -2.32
CA GLU A 113 14.31 -7.46 -3.27
C GLU A 113 15.26 -6.99 -4.39
N GLU A 114 16.47 -6.58 -4.02
CA GLU A 114 17.47 -6.08 -4.97
C GLU A 114 18.01 -7.17 -5.90
N ALA A 115 18.09 -8.41 -5.41
CA ALA A 115 18.57 -9.57 -6.17
C ALA A 115 17.56 -10.16 -7.18
N MET A 116 16.30 -9.72 -7.16
CA MET A 116 15.21 -10.18 -8.07
C MET A 116 15.02 -9.27 -9.29
#